data_AF-A0A8B3C9U5-F1
#
_entry.id   AF-A0A8B3C9U5-F1
#
_cell.length_a   1.000
_cell.length_b   1.000
_cell.length_c   1.000
_cell.angle_alpha   90.00
_cell.angle_beta   90.00
_cell.angle_gamma   90.00
#
_symmetry.space_group_name_H-M   'P 1'
#
loop_
_entity.id
_entity.type
_entity.pdbx_description
1 polymer ?
#
loop_
_entity_poly.entity_id
_entity_poly.type
_entity_poly.pdbx_seq_one_letter_code
_entity_poly.pdbx_strand_id
1 'polypeptide(L)'
;MFKKIIKYTFRVVLCGLVLLIVLPFLLYIPGIQNFIRRQAESYVARNTEMRLSVRQIRLSFPLRLVVDDVMVSTPVLDTMAYCTRLEADVALWPLLRGEVVVHRFGFDGTTVNYADSLAQFGLYARVGHFSLAADRIDLKGSVADISGIELEKGTVRLSIGEGPSDTSATAEGKPVAWKIRVSKLALDDIAFSMETKPRITELDVLLKQGNLADCLVDLSRQQVAVTEIVLDGGSYSFLTDTTKIAAVQDTVRTAATDSVTEPWTIAVNRLRLSDNAVTYGALQGAPKEGLDFDHLA
;
A
#
# COMPACT_ATOMS: atom_id res chain seq x y z
N MET A 1 -56.34 -6.62 -32.49
CA MET A 1 -54.88 -6.89 -32.52
C MET A 1 -54.11 -6.25 -31.36
N PHE A 2 -54.51 -5.08 -30.87
CA PHE A 2 -53.86 -4.31 -29.79
C PHE A 2 -53.61 -5.09 -28.48
N LYS A 3 -54.60 -5.88 -28.00
CA LYS A 3 -54.46 -6.71 -26.79
C LYS A 3 -53.37 -7.78 -26.87
N LYS A 4 -53.05 -8.29 -28.08
CA LYS A 4 -51.99 -9.29 -28.27
C LYS A 4 -50.61 -8.63 -28.21
N ILE A 5 -50.45 -7.46 -28.83
CA ILE A 5 -49.19 -6.71 -28.85
C ILE A 5 -48.80 -6.29 -27.42
N ILE A 6 -49.73 -5.69 -26.66
CA ILE A 6 -49.51 -5.31 -25.26
C ILE A 6 -49.04 -6.51 -24.41
N LYS A 7 -49.66 -7.68 -24.59
CA LYS A 7 -49.29 -8.90 -23.84
C LYS A 7 -47.85 -9.35 -24.14
N TYR A 8 -47.39 -9.26 -25.38
CA TYR A 8 -46.03 -9.64 -25.76
C TYR A 8 -45.00 -8.59 -25.35
N THR A 9 -45.29 -7.30 -25.55
CA THR A 9 -44.43 -6.21 -25.08
C THR A 9 -44.24 -6.26 -23.56
N PHE A 10 -45.32 -6.48 -22.81
CA PHE A 10 -45.25 -6.65 -21.35
C PHE A 10 -44.39 -7.86 -20.94
N ARG A 11 -44.51 -9.00 -21.63
CA ARG A 11 -43.65 -10.17 -21.37
C ARG A 11 -42.17 -9.89 -21.64
N VAL A 12 -41.85 -9.17 -22.71
CA VAL A 12 -40.46 -8.81 -23.05
C VAL A 12 -39.88 -7.86 -22.00
N VAL A 13 -40.61 -6.82 -21.62
CA VAL A 13 -40.19 -5.88 -20.56
C VAL A 13 -40.05 -6.59 -19.22
N LEU A 14 -41.00 -7.46 -18.86
CA LEU A 14 -40.95 -8.24 -17.62
C LEU A 14 -39.77 -9.21 -17.64
N CYS A 15 -39.49 -9.87 -18.76
CA CYS A 15 -38.33 -10.76 -18.90
C CYS A 15 -37.02 -9.97 -18.77
N GLY A 16 -36.93 -8.79 -19.40
CA GLY A 16 -35.78 -7.89 -19.25
C GLY A 16 -35.57 -7.42 -17.81
N LEU A 17 -36.65 -7.06 -17.11
CA LEU A 17 -36.60 -6.66 -15.69
C LEU A 17 -36.16 -7.84 -14.80
N VAL A 18 -36.73 -9.02 -15.02
CA VAL A 18 -36.36 -10.25 -14.28
C VAL A 18 -34.89 -10.59 -14.54
N LEU A 19 -34.43 -10.52 -15.78
CA LEU A 19 -33.03 -10.73 -16.13
C LEU A 19 -32.12 -9.74 -15.38
N LEU A 20 -32.51 -8.47 -15.32
CA LEU A 20 -31.75 -7.42 -14.63
C LEU A 20 -31.64 -7.68 -13.13
N ILE A 21 -32.68 -8.22 -12.51
CA ILE A 21 -32.69 -8.58 -11.08
C ILE A 21 -31.91 -9.87 -10.84
N VAL A 22 -32.11 -10.90 -11.67
CA VAL A 22 -31.55 -12.24 -11.49
C VAL A 22 -30.04 -12.29 -11.77
N LEU A 23 -29.54 -11.50 -12.72
CA LEU A 23 -28.13 -11.50 -13.10
C LEU A 23 -27.16 -11.19 -11.92
N PRO A 24 -27.40 -10.17 -11.07
CA PRO A 24 -26.65 -10.00 -9.82
C PRO A 24 -26.74 -11.20 -8.89
N PHE A 25 -27.91 -11.83 -8.78
CA PHE A 25 -28.09 -12.99 -7.89
C PHE A 25 -27.25 -14.20 -8.32
N LEU A 26 -27.00 -14.36 -9.62
CA LEU A 26 -26.15 -15.42 -10.15
C LEU A 26 -24.72 -15.35 -9.59
N LEU A 27 -24.17 -14.16 -9.33
CA LEU A 27 -22.80 -14.01 -8.80
C LEU A 27 -22.63 -14.59 -7.38
N TYR A 28 -23.73 -14.81 -6.64
CA TYR A 28 -23.70 -15.44 -5.32
C TYR A 28 -23.74 -16.98 -5.38
N ILE A 29 -23.98 -17.57 -6.55
CA ILE A 29 -24.03 -19.03 -6.71
C ILE A 29 -22.60 -19.59 -6.66
N PRO A 30 -22.32 -20.63 -5.83
CA PRO A 30 -20.97 -21.21 -5.71
C PRO A 30 -20.36 -21.67 -7.05
N GLY A 31 -21.18 -22.15 -7.98
CA GLY A 31 -20.74 -22.56 -9.32
C GLY A 31 -20.14 -21.40 -10.13
N ILE A 32 -20.74 -20.21 -10.05
CA ILE A 32 -20.27 -19.02 -10.77
C ILE A 32 -19.02 -18.46 -10.09
N GLN A 33 -18.94 -18.49 -8.76
CA GLN A 33 -17.73 -18.08 -8.03
C GLN A 33 -16.51 -18.94 -8.38
N ASN A 34 -16.70 -20.26 -8.53
CA ASN A 34 -15.66 -21.17 -9.00
C ASN A 34 -15.23 -20.90 -10.44
N PHE A 35 -16.16 -20.48 -11.31
CA PHE A 35 -15.85 -20.06 -12.66
C PHE A 35 -15.01 -18.77 -12.67
N ILE A 36 -15.40 -17.77 -11.88
CA ILE A 36 -14.67 -16.50 -11.71
C ILE A 36 -13.23 -16.78 -11.23
N ARG A 37 -13.06 -17.65 -10.23
CA ARG A 37 -11.73 -18.08 -9.74
C ARG A 37 -10.84 -18.61 -10.87
N ARG A 38 -11.31 -19.62 -11.61
CA ARG A 38 -10.55 -20.23 -12.71
C ARG A 38 -10.20 -19.22 -13.81
N GLN A 39 -11.14 -18.32 -14.11
CA GLN A 39 -10.92 -17.28 -15.10
C GLN A 39 -9.87 -16.27 -14.64
N ALA A 40 -9.88 -15.88 -13.36
CA ALA A 40 -8.88 -14.97 -12.78
C ALA A 40 -7.48 -15.59 -12.82
N GLU A 41 -7.33 -16.84 -12.38
CA GLU A 41 -6.06 -17.59 -12.45
C GLU A 41 -5.54 -17.68 -13.89
N SER A 42 -6.43 -18.05 -14.83
CA SER A 42 -6.09 -18.16 -16.25
C SER A 42 -5.75 -16.82 -16.90
N TYR A 43 -6.39 -15.73 -16.46
CA TYR A 43 -6.11 -14.39 -16.98
C TYR A 43 -4.73 -13.92 -16.57
N VAL A 44 -4.37 -14.09 -15.29
CA VAL A 44 -3.03 -13.73 -14.78
C VAL A 44 -1.96 -14.59 -15.48
N ALA A 45 -2.16 -15.90 -15.56
CA ALA A 45 -1.19 -16.79 -16.20
C ALA A 45 -0.98 -16.54 -17.70
N ARG A 46 -1.97 -15.96 -18.40
CA ARG A 46 -1.87 -15.64 -19.84
C ARG A 46 -1.29 -14.25 -20.11
N ASN A 47 -1.62 -13.27 -19.28
CA ASN A 47 -1.26 -11.87 -19.51
C ASN A 47 -0.04 -11.41 -18.71
N THR A 48 0.41 -12.23 -17.77
CA THR A 48 1.60 -11.95 -16.95
C THR A 48 2.46 -13.21 -16.86
N GLU A 49 3.75 -13.04 -16.59
CA GLU A 49 4.66 -14.16 -16.30
C GLU A 49 4.48 -14.71 -14.87
N MET A 50 3.42 -14.30 -14.17
CA MET A 50 3.11 -14.71 -12.81
C MET A 50 2.08 -15.84 -12.78
N ARG A 51 2.16 -16.67 -11.74
CA ARG A 51 1.16 -17.68 -11.42
C ARG A 51 0.35 -17.21 -10.21
N LEU A 52 -0.93 -17.01 -10.42
CA LEU A 52 -1.90 -16.76 -9.36
C LEU A 52 -2.59 -18.08 -9.01
N SER A 53 -2.61 -18.42 -7.72
CA SER A 53 -3.42 -19.49 -7.16
C SER A 53 -4.34 -18.92 -6.10
N VAL A 54 -5.61 -19.29 -6.16
CA VAL A 54 -6.63 -18.86 -5.21
C VAL A 54 -7.39 -20.07 -4.73
N ARG A 55 -7.51 -20.29 -3.42
CA ARG A 55 -8.30 -21.44 -2.94
C ARG A 55 -9.79 -21.21 -3.14
N GLN A 56 -10.30 -20.10 -2.64
CA GLN A 56 -11.74 -19.81 -2.70
C GLN A 56 -12.01 -18.33 -2.90
N ILE A 57 -12.95 -18.03 -3.79
CA ILE A 57 -13.53 -16.69 -3.93
C ILE A 57 -14.98 -16.79 -3.43
N ARG A 58 -15.35 -15.91 -2.51
CA ARG A 58 -16.70 -15.78 -1.98
C ARG A 58 -17.18 -14.37 -2.21
N LEU A 59 -18.29 -14.24 -2.93
CA LEU A 59 -19.02 -12.98 -3.03
C LEU A 59 -20.27 -13.09 -2.17
N SER A 60 -20.51 -12.11 -1.30
CA SER A 60 -21.69 -12.02 -0.43
C SER A 60 -22.43 -10.70 -0.66
N PHE A 61 -23.73 -10.70 -0.42
CA PHE A 61 -24.57 -9.52 -0.61
C PHE A 61 -24.15 -8.39 0.35
N PRO A 62 -24.15 -7.11 -0.08
CA PRO A 62 -24.48 -6.60 -1.42
C PRO A 62 -23.33 -6.60 -2.45
N LEU A 63 -22.06 -6.56 -2.03
CA LEU A 63 -20.90 -6.78 -2.89
C LEU A 63 -19.61 -6.95 -2.05
N ARG A 64 -19.65 -7.87 -1.09
CA ARG A 64 -18.48 -8.20 -0.26
C ARG A 64 -17.71 -9.35 -0.88
N LEU A 65 -16.50 -9.07 -1.32
CA LEU A 65 -15.56 -10.03 -1.87
C LEU A 65 -14.62 -10.51 -0.76
N VAL A 66 -14.61 -11.82 -0.52
CA VAL A 66 -13.64 -12.48 0.34
C VAL A 66 -12.88 -13.49 -0.49
N VAL A 67 -11.56 -13.43 -0.45
CA VAL A 67 -10.68 -14.36 -1.14
C VAL A 67 -9.77 -15.02 -0.11
N ASP A 68 -9.83 -16.35 -0.04
CA ASP A 68 -9.04 -17.13 0.90
C ASP A 68 -7.88 -17.82 0.15
N ASP A 69 -6.71 -17.80 0.78
CA ASP A 69 -5.42 -18.31 0.29
C ASP A 69 -5.09 -17.85 -1.12
N VAL A 70 -4.69 -16.59 -1.22
CA VAL A 70 -4.14 -16.01 -2.44
C VAL A 70 -2.63 -16.19 -2.43
N MET A 71 -2.10 -16.85 -3.46
CA MET A 71 -0.67 -17.01 -3.65
C MET A 71 -0.28 -16.52 -5.04
N VAL A 72 0.75 -15.68 -5.10
CA VAL A 72 1.36 -15.21 -6.33
C VAL A 72 2.82 -15.66 -6.34
N SER A 73 3.22 -16.35 -7.41
CA SER A 73 4.58 -16.80 -7.62
C SER A 73 5.06 -16.46 -9.04
N THR A 74 6.37 -16.46 -9.23
CA THR A 74 7.00 -16.37 -10.55
C THR A 74 7.79 -17.64 -10.83
N PRO A 75 8.21 -17.89 -12.08
CA PRO A 75 9.09 -19.00 -12.40
C PRO A 75 10.42 -18.97 -11.61
N VAL A 76 10.86 -17.78 -11.18
CA VAL A 76 12.14 -17.57 -10.47
C VAL A 76 11.97 -17.62 -8.95
N LEU A 77 10.91 -17.02 -8.39
CA LEU A 77 10.62 -17.07 -6.96
C LEU A 77 9.40 -17.95 -6.66
N ASP A 78 9.62 -18.99 -5.84
CA ASP A 78 8.60 -19.98 -5.43
C ASP A 78 7.37 -19.34 -4.76
N THR A 79 7.54 -18.22 -4.04
CA THR A 79 6.44 -17.40 -3.53
C THR A 79 6.85 -15.94 -3.44
N MET A 80 6.16 -15.08 -4.20
CA MET A 80 6.37 -13.63 -4.15
C MET A 80 5.39 -12.95 -3.21
N ALA A 81 4.14 -13.41 -3.18
CA ALA A 81 3.15 -12.92 -2.25
C ALA A 81 2.23 -14.07 -1.82
N TYR A 82 1.91 -14.10 -0.54
CA TYR A 82 0.90 -14.99 0.02
C TYR A 82 0.02 -14.18 0.96
N CYS A 83 -1.28 -14.44 0.92
CA CYS A 83 -2.27 -13.78 1.77
C CYS A 83 -3.30 -14.84 2.19
N THR A 84 -3.42 -15.09 3.49
CA THR A 84 -4.37 -16.08 4.03
C THR A 84 -5.80 -15.66 3.75
N ARG A 85 -6.12 -14.38 3.94
CA ARG A 85 -7.45 -13.86 3.68
C ARG A 85 -7.40 -12.42 3.22
N LEU A 86 -8.13 -12.13 2.15
CA LEU A 86 -8.33 -10.80 1.60
C LEU A 86 -9.82 -10.49 1.63
N GLU A 87 -10.20 -9.33 2.17
CA GLU A 87 -11.58 -8.85 2.22
C GLU A 87 -11.68 -7.47 1.57
N ALA A 88 -12.67 -7.29 0.70
CA ALA A 88 -13.01 -6.02 0.09
C ALA A 88 -14.53 -5.86 0.06
N ASP A 89 -15.03 -4.80 0.68
CA ASP A 89 -16.43 -4.40 0.66
C ASP A 89 -16.56 -3.15 -0.21
N VAL A 90 -17.24 -3.29 -1.36
CA VAL A 90 -17.37 -2.23 -2.36
C VAL A 90 -18.83 -1.86 -2.53
N ALA A 91 -19.12 -0.57 -2.67
CA ALA A 91 -20.48 -0.10 -2.88
C ALA A 91 -20.99 -0.45 -4.29
N LEU A 92 -22.11 -1.19 -4.38
CA LEU A 92 -22.71 -1.58 -5.67
C LEU A 92 -23.21 -0.37 -6.49
N TRP A 93 -23.92 0.57 -5.85
CA TRP A 93 -24.56 1.69 -6.57
C TRP A 93 -23.56 2.65 -7.24
N PRO A 94 -22.45 3.06 -6.57
CA PRO A 94 -21.39 3.85 -7.21
C PRO A 94 -20.71 3.12 -8.37
N LEU A 95 -20.53 1.79 -8.27
CA LEU A 95 -19.90 1.01 -9.35
C LEU A 95 -20.68 1.10 -10.67
N LEU A 96 -22.03 1.13 -10.61
CA LEU A 96 -22.87 1.32 -11.79
C LEU A 96 -22.69 2.71 -12.44
N ARG A 97 -22.15 3.69 -11.73
CA ARG A 97 -21.80 5.03 -12.23
C ARG A 97 -20.31 5.14 -12.62
N GLY A 98 -19.55 4.05 -12.51
CA GLY A 98 -18.11 4.02 -12.74
C GLY A 98 -17.30 4.66 -11.61
N GLU A 99 -17.83 4.67 -10.38
CA GLU A 99 -17.15 5.12 -9.16
C GLU A 99 -16.86 3.89 -8.28
N VAL A 100 -15.62 3.76 -7.81
CA VAL A 100 -15.22 2.65 -6.93
C VAL A 100 -15.16 3.18 -5.50
N VAL A 101 -16.26 3.03 -4.76
CA VAL A 101 -16.30 3.37 -3.33
C VAL A 101 -16.05 2.10 -2.53
N VAL A 102 -14.90 2.04 -1.88
CA VAL A 102 -14.52 0.95 -0.98
C VAL A 102 -14.91 1.35 0.43
N HIS A 103 -15.81 0.60 1.07
CA HIS A 103 -16.18 0.85 2.47
C HIS A 103 -15.16 0.26 3.43
N ARG A 104 -14.70 -0.95 3.10
CA ARG A 104 -13.73 -1.68 3.89
C ARG A 104 -12.82 -2.46 2.98
N PHE A 105 -11.53 -2.45 3.28
CA PHE A 105 -10.54 -3.31 2.67
C PHE A 105 -9.65 -3.85 3.79
N GLY A 106 -9.28 -5.10 3.73
CA GLY A 106 -8.43 -5.69 4.74
C GLY A 106 -7.81 -6.98 4.28
N PHE A 107 -6.72 -7.34 4.94
CA PHE A 107 -6.07 -8.62 4.72
C PHE A 107 -5.43 -9.14 6.00
N ASP A 108 -5.37 -10.47 6.09
CA ASP A 108 -4.81 -11.19 7.22
C ASP A 108 -3.73 -12.15 6.75
N GLY A 109 -2.65 -12.24 7.53
CA GLY A 109 -1.57 -13.21 7.31
C GLY A 109 -0.89 -13.03 5.95
N THR A 110 -0.55 -11.78 5.62
CA THR A 110 0.09 -11.46 4.33
C THR A 110 1.60 -11.51 4.45
N THR A 111 2.27 -12.16 3.51
CA THR A 111 3.72 -12.14 3.34
C THR A 111 4.06 -11.77 1.91
N VAL A 112 4.96 -10.82 1.73
CA VAL A 112 5.52 -10.41 0.44
C VAL A 112 7.02 -10.61 0.50
N ASN A 113 7.57 -11.20 -0.55
CA ASN A 113 8.99 -11.38 -0.75
C ASN A 113 9.34 -11.04 -2.20
N TYR A 114 10.08 -9.96 -2.36
CA TYR A 114 10.53 -9.48 -3.65
C TYR A 114 12.03 -9.25 -3.60
N ALA A 115 12.73 -9.73 -4.61
CA ALA A 115 14.15 -9.49 -4.78
C ALA A 115 14.43 -9.23 -6.25
N ASP A 116 15.16 -8.16 -6.51
CA ASP A 116 15.70 -7.81 -7.82
C ASP A 116 17.22 -7.75 -7.70
N SER A 117 17.88 -8.73 -8.33
CA SER A 117 19.34 -8.81 -8.36
C SER A 117 19.98 -7.70 -9.19
N LEU A 118 19.31 -7.19 -10.23
CA LEU A 118 19.83 -6.16 -11.13
C LEU A 118 19.80 -4.80 -10.44
N ALA A 119 18.68 -4.46 -9.79
CA ALA A 119 18.54 -3.24 -9.01
C ALA A 119 19.19 -3.31 -7.62
N GLN A 120 19.74 -4.48 -7.25
CA GLN A 120 20.21 -4.79 -5.89
C GLN A 120 19.17 -4.44 -4.82
N PHE A 121 17.91 -4.72 -5.11
CA PHE A 121 16.78 -4.35 -4.27
C PHE A 121 16.14 -5.59 -3.65
N GLY A 122 15.84 -5.55 -2.36
CA GLY A 122 15.14 -6.61 -1.64
C GLY A 122 14.06 -6.01 -0.76
N LEU A 123 12.85 -6.55 -0.85
CA LEU A 123 11.72 -6.22 0.00
C LEU A 123 11.16 -7.51 0.59
N TYR A 124 11.15 -7.56 1.91
CA TYR A 124 10.40 -8.55 2.66
C TYR A 124 9.36 -7.83 3.51
N ALA A 125 8.10 -8.22 3.42
CA ALA A 125 7.05 -7.70 4.28
C ALA A 125 6.20 -8.84 4.84
N ARG A 126 5.81 -8.73 6.10
CA ARG A 126 4.79 -9.56 6.73
C ARG A 126 3.82 -8.67 7.47
N VAL A 127 2.54 -8.96 7.36
CA VAL A 127 1.48 -8.25 8.06
C VAL A 127 0.54 -9.27 8.67
N GLY A 128 0.34 -9.20 9.99
CA GLY A 128 -0.62 -10.04 10.70
C GLY A 128 -2.05 -9.65 10.35
N HIS A 129 -2.39 -8.38 10.55
CA HIS A 129 -3.71 -7.83 10.24
C HIS A 129 -3.57 -6.43 9.63
N PHE A 130 -4.32 -6.16 8.58
CA PHE A 130 -4.52 -4.83 8.04
C PHE A 130 -6.01 -4.58 7.80
N SER A 131 -6.49 -3.42 8.21
CA SER A 131 -7.81 -2.95 7.85
C SER A 131 -7.81 -1.47 7.48
N LEU A 132 -8.63 -1.14 6.49
CA LEU A 132 -8.87 0.20 6.01
C LEU A 132 -10.38 0.37 5.88
N ALA A 133 -10.91 1.38 6.57
CA ALA A 133 -12.28 1.83 6.42
C ALA A 133 -12.28 3.18 5.72
N ALA A 134 -12.97 3.28 4.60
CA ALA A 134 -13.07 4.51 3.83
C ALA A 134 -14.53 4.93 3.65
N ASP A 135 -14.75 6.23 3.79
CA ASP A 135 -16.06 6.85 3.54
C ASP A 135 -16.27 7.03 2.04
N ARG A 136 -15.21 7.47 1.34
CA ARG A 136 -15.25 7.71 -0.10
C ARG A 136 -13.86 7.62 -0.71
N ILE A 137 -13.76 6.90 -1.83
CA ILE A 137 -12.59 6.95 -2.71
C ILE A 137 -13.09 7.35 -4.09
N ASP A 138 -12.70 8.54 -4.55
CA ASP A 138 -13.05 9.08 -5.86
C ASP A 138 -11.81 9.07 -6.76
N LEU A 139 -11.71 8.06 -7.62
CA LEU A 139 -10.61 7.90 -8.57
C LEU A 139 -10.57 9.04 -9.62
N LYS A 140 -11.72 9.60 -9.99
CA LYS A 140 -11.79 10.68 -10.99
C LYS A 140 -11.39 12.02 -10.36
N GLY A 141 -11.84 12.25 -9.14
CA GLY A 141 -11.50 13.42 -8.34
C GLY A 141 -10.10 13.37 -7.72
N SER A 142 -9.46 12.19 -7.70
CA SER A 142 -8.20 11.94 -6.97
C SER A 142 -8.32 12.30 -5.48
N VAL A 143 -9.43 11.94 -4.85
CA VAL A 143 -9.66 12.19 -3.42
C VAL A 143 -9.95 10.88 -2.71
N ALA A 144 -9.29 10.66 -1.58
CA ALA A 144 -9.55 9.54 -0.69
C ALA A 144 -9.84 10.06 0.72
N ASP A 145 -11.05 9.79 1.21
CA ASP A 145 -11.46 10.04 2.59
C ASP A 145 -11.54 8.70 3.33
N ILE A 146 -10.57 8.51 4.23
CA ILE A 146 -10.34 7.29 4.98
C ILE A 146 -10.66 7.57 6.45
N SER A 147 -11.64 6.85 6.99
CA SER A 147 -12.09 7.01 8.37
C SER A 147 -11.09 6.37 9.35
N GLY A 148 -10.52 5.23 8.96
CA GLY A 148 -9.61 4.48 9.83
C GLY A 148 -8.67 3.56 9.04
N ILE A 149 -7.42 3.52 9.47
CA ILE A 149 -6.45 2.50 9.07
C ILE A 149 -5.93 1.83 10.34
N GLU A 150 -5.86 0.50 10.32
CA GLU A 150 -5.32 -0.32 11.40
C GLU A 150 -4.31 -1.29 10.82
N LEU A 151 -3.12 -1.35 11.41
CA LEU A 151 -2.07 -2.28 11.05
C LEU A 151 -1.53 -2.94 12.31
N GLU A 152 -1.58 -4.26 12.37
CA GLU A 152 -1.08 -5.05 13.49
C GLU A 152 -0.05 -6.08 13.04
N LYS A 153 1.01 -6.24 13.86
CA LYS A 153 2.08 -7.24 13.66
C LYS A 153 2.72 -7.09 12.29
N GLY A 154 3.13 -5.85 11.98
CA GLY A 154 3.78 -5.49 10.74
C GLY A 154 5.30 -5.69 10.84
N THR A 155 5.91 -6.32 9.85
CA THR A 155 7.37 -6.38 9.72
C THR A 155 7.73 -6.06 8.28
N VAL A 156 8.53 -5.02 8.06
CA VAL A 156 9.06 -4.66 6.75
C VAL A 156 10.58 -4.66 6.83
N ARG A 157 11.24 -5.31 5.87
CA ARG A 157 12.69 -5.27 5.70
C ARG A 157 13.02 -4.87 4.29
N LEU A 158 13.86 -3.87 4.16
CA LEU A 158 14.29 -3.30 2.90
C LEU A 158 15.80 -3.42 2.77
N SER A 159 16.28 -3.86 1.61
CA SER A 159 17.69 -3.88 1.24
C SER A 159 17.82 -3.10 -0.06
N ILE A 160 18.60 -2.02 -0.05
CA ILE A 160 18.82 -1.16 -1.23
C ILE A 160 20.31 -1.15 -1.55
N GLY A 161 20.69 -1.62 -2.73
CA GLY A 161 22.05 -1.50 -3.23
C GLY A 161 22.19 -0.47 -4.35
N GLU A 162 23.32 -0.54 -5.06
CA GLU A 162 23.56 0.26 -6.25
C GLU A 162 23.01 -0.49 -7.47
N GLY A 163 21.79 -0.15 -7.87
CA GLY A 163 21.23 -0.53 -9.16
C GLY A 163 21.65 0.44 -10.27
N PRO A 164 21.48 0.08 -11.56
CA PRO A 164 21.63 1.02 -12.66
C PRO A 164 20.71 2.23 -12.46
N SER A 165 21.20 3.43 -12.75
CA SER A 165 20.37 4.65 -12.72
C SER A 165 19.17 4.45 -13.65
N ASP A 166 17.96 4.54 -13.11
CA ASP A 166 16.74 4.38 -13.91
C ASP A 166 16.69 5.52 -14.95
N THR A 167 17.07 5.20 -16.18
CA THR A 167 17.18 6.19 -17.27
C THR A 167 15.87 6.31 -18.04
N SER A 168 14.81 5.65 -17.58
CA SER A 168 13.47 5.79 -18.14
C SER A 168 12.76 7.02 -17.55
N ALA A 169 13.35 8.21 -17.77
CA ALA A 169 12.61 9.46 -17.74
C ALA A 169 11.68 9.49 -18.97
N THR A 170 10.61 8.70 -18.94
CA THR A 170 9.59 8.72 -19.98
C THR A 170 8.32 9.34 -19.43
N ALA A 171 8.05 10.52 -19.99
CA ALA A 171 6.84 11.34 -19.89
C ALA A 171 6.66 12.12 -18.60
N GLU A 172 6.70 13.44 -18.76
CA GLU A 172 5.94 14.45 -18.01
C GLU A 172 4.48 13.98 -17.84
N GLY A 173 4.24 13.11 -16.87
CA GLY A 173 2.90 12.76 -16.44
C GLY A 173 2.28 13.97 -15.76
N LYS A 174 1.00 14.24 -16.03
CA LYS A 174 0.25 15.24 -15.26
C LYS A 174 0.48 14.98 -13.76
N PRO A 175 0.80 16.01 -12.96
CA PRO A 175 1.02 15.86 -11.53
C PRO A 175 -0.09 15.04 -10.90
N VAL A 176 0.28 14.00 -10.16
CA VAL A 176 -0.64 13.10 -9.47
C VAL A 176 -1.30 13.90 -8.34
N ALA A 177 -2.45 14.51 -8.62
CA ALA A 177 -3.09 15.51 -7.76
C ALA A 177 -3.97 14.88 -6.66
N TRP A 178 -3.46 13.86 -5.98
CA TRP A 178 -4.23 13.19 -4.94
C TRP A 178 -4.31 13.99 -3.65
N LYS A 179 -5.49 13.97 -3.04
CA LYS A 179 -5.72 14.41 -1.67
C LYS A 179 -6.23 13.25 -0.85
N ILE A 180 -5.46 12.86 0.16
CA ILE A 180 -5.75 11.71 1.01
C ILE A 180 -5.95 12.24 2.42
N ARG A 181 -7.15 12.05 2.96
CA ARG A 181 -7.49 12.38 4.34
C ARG A 181 -7.65 11.07 5.11
N VAL A 182 -6.94 10.95 6.23
CA VAL A 182 -7.02 9.81 7.14
C VAL A 182 -7.40 10.33 8.52
N SER A 183 -8.61 10.01 8.98
CA SER A 183 -9.09 10.52 10.27
C SER A 183 -8.36 9.85 11.44
N LYS A 184 -8.10 8.54 11.33
CA LYS A 184 -7.35 7.76 12.31
C LYS A 184 -6.42 6.75 11.64
N LEU A 185 -5.19 6.67 12.12
CA LEU A 185 -4.29 5.55 11.85
C LEU A 185 -3.86 4.95 13.19
N ALA A 186 -4.01 3.65 13.35
CA ALA A 186 -3.53 2.89 14.50
C ALA A 186 -2.52 1.83 14.06
N LEU A 187 -1.42 1.75 14.80
CA LEU A 187 -0.30 0.84 14.59
C LEU A 187 -0.08 0.06 15.89
N ASP A 188 -0.02 -1.26 15.78
CA ASP A 188 0.27 -2.17 16.91
C ASP A 188 1.36 -3.17 16.49
N ASP A 189 2.46 -3.22 17.23
CA ASP A 189 3.58 -4.12 17.01
C ASP A 189 4.16 -4.04 15.57
N ILE A 190 4.81 -2.91 15.27
CA ILE A 190 5.40 -2.62 13.97
C ILE A 190 6.92 -2.66 14.05
N ALA A 191 7.54 -3.44 13.16
CA ALA A 191 8.96 -3.47 12.91
C ALA A 191 9.26 -3.03 11.47
N PHE A 192 10.19 -2.11 11.32
CA PHE A 192 10.75 -1.72 10.03
C PHE A 192 12.27 -1.76 10.13
N SER A 193 12.93 -2.36 9.15
CA SER A 193 14.38 -2.30 9.01
C SER A 193 14.75 -1.97 7.57
N MET A 194 15.79 -1.16 7.38
CA MET A 194 16.34 -0.85 6.08
C MET A 194 17.86 -0.88 6.14
N GLU A 195 18.48 -1.51 5.15
CA GLU A 195 19.93 -1.51 4.95
C GLU A 195 20.26 -0.98 3.54
N THR A 196 21.27 -0.13 3.43
CA THR A 196 21.82 0.31 2.13
C THR A 196 23.19 -0.29 1.81
N LYS A 197 23.54 -0.41 0.53
CA LYS A 197 24.88 -0.82 0.04
C LYS A 197 25.32 0.09 -1.10
N PRO A 198 26.65 0.31 -1.30
CA PRO A 198 27.80 -0.26 -0.59
C PRO A 198 28.20 0.54 0.67
N ARG A 199 27.70 1.78 0.81
CA ARG A 199 27.76 2.53 2.06
C ARG A 199 26.62 2.04 2.95
N ILE A 200 26.98 1.36 4.03
CA ILE A 200 26.01 0.75 4.92
C ILE A 200 25.35 1.84 5.73
N THR A 201 24.04 1.99 5.54
CA THR A 201 23.17 2.77 6.42
C THR A 201 22.07 1.83 6.88
N GLU A 202 21.96 1.69 8.19
CA GLU A 202 20.96 0.87 8.87
C GLU A 202 19.94 1.82 9.50
N LEU A 203 18.67 1.59 9.18
CA LEU A 203 17.54 2.26 9.82
C LEU A 203 16.64 1.17 10.40
N ASP A 204 16.57 1.10 11.72
CA ASP A 204 15.67 0.19 12.43
C ASP A 204 14.63 0.95 13.22
N VAL A 205 13.40 0.50 13.15
CA VAL A 205 12.27 1.04 13.88
C VAL A 205 11.49 -0.12 14.48
N LEU A 206 11.36 -0.14 15.79
CA LEU A 206 10.41 -0.98 16.51
C LEU A 206 9.41 -0.06 17.18
N LEU A 207 8.12 -0.31 17.00
CA LEU A 207 7.05 0.51 17.55
C LEU A 207 6.01 -0.42 18.15
N LYS A 208 5.84 -0.36 19.48
CA LYS A 208 4.78 -1.12 20.14
C LYS A 208 3.41 -0.57 19.80
N GLN A 209 3.21 0.74 19.97
CA GLN A 209 1.94 1.40 19.65
C GLN A 209 2.15 2.75 19.00
N GLY A 210 1.41 3.03 17.93
CA GLY A 210 1.40 4.31 17.25
C GLY A 210 -0.02 4.73 16.89
N ASN A 211 -0.36 5.99 17.10
CA ASN A 211 -1.63 6.56 16.66
C ASN A 211 -1.40 7.91 15.98
N LEU A 212 -2.06 8.11 14.84
CA LEU A 212 -2.16 9.41 14.20
C LEU A 212 -3.63 9.83 14.12
N ALA A 213 -3.89 11.09 14.42
CA ALA A 213 -5.20 11.71 14.29
C ALA A 213 -5.16 12.79 13.20
N ASP A 214 -6.14 12.75 12.31
CA ASP A 214 -6.40 13.72 11.24
C ASP A 214 -5.14 14.05 10.43
N CYS A 215 -4.77 13.11 9.56
CA CYS A 215 -3.70 13.26 8.58
C CYS A 215 -4.29 13.69 7.23
N LEU A 216 -3.71 14.73 6.64
CA LEU A 216 -3.96 15.16 5.27
C LEU A 216 -2.67 15.06 4.48
N VAL A 217 -2.69 14.32 3.38
CA VAL A 217 -1.63 14.28 2.38
C VAL A 217 -2.16 14.92 1.10
N ASP A 218 -1.57 16.04 0.70
CA ASP A 218 -1.89 16.74 -0.56
C ASP A 218 -0.67 16.65 -1.49
N LEU A 219 -0.73 15.71 -2.45
CA LEU A 219 0.34 15.49 -3.41
C LEU A 219 0.52 16.67 -4.37
N SER A 220 -0.54 17.43 -4.63
CA SER A 220 -0.47 18.60 -5.52
C SER A 220 0.32 19.75 -4.91
N ARG A 221 0.33 19.82 -3.58
CA ARG A 221 1.07 20.82 -2.78
C ARG A 221 2.31 20.25 -2.11
N GLN A 222 2.57 18.95 -2.27
CA GLN A 222 3.63 18.22 -1.56
C GLN A 222 3.58 18.48 -0.05
N GLN A 223 2.37 18.44 0.51
CA GLN A 223 2.10 18.80 1.89
C GLN A 223 1.56 17.61 2.66
N VAL A 224 2.07 17.44 3.88
CA VAL A 224 1.53 16.54 4.88
C VAL A 224 1.19 17.37 6.11
N ALA A 225 -0.04 17.27 6.60
CA ALA A 225 -0.47 17.90 7.84
C ALA A 225 -1.08 16.85 8.76
N VAL A 226 -0.63 16.78 10.00
CA VAL A 226 -1.12 15.83 11.01
C VAL A 226 -1.48 16.59 12.29
N THR A 227 -2.65 16.32 12.85
CA THR A 227 -3.09 17.00 14.07
C THR A 227 -2.38 16.45 15.30
N GLU A 228 -2.35 15.13 15.47
CA GLU A 228 -1.65 14.52 16.60
C GLU A 228 -0.95 13.25 16.16
N ILE A 229 0.27 13.07 16.66
CA ILE A 229 1.04 11.82 16.58
C ILE A 229 1.32 11.38 18.02
N VAL A 230 0.95 10.15 18.35
CA VAL A 230 1.25 9.50 19.63
C VAL A 230 2.06 8.24 19.34
N LEU A 231 3.28 8.16 19.87
CA LEU A 231 4.15 7.00 19.76
C LEU A 231 4.49 6.51 21.17
N ASP A 232 4.25 5.23 21.43
CA ASP A 232 4.47 4.59 22.73
C ASP A 232 5.32 3.33 22.59
N GLY A 233 6.38 3.24 23.40
CA GLY A 233 7.27 2.09 23.42
C GLY A 233 8.10 1.91 22.14
N GLY A 234 8.50 3.00 21.47
CA GLY A 234 9.28 2.96 20.23
C GLY A 234 10.80 2.91 20.45
N SER A 235 11.51 2.23 19.55
CA SER A 235 12.97 2.23 19.45
C SER A 235 13.37 2.54 18.01
N TYR A 236 14.12 3.61 17.81
CA TYR A 236 14.51 4.09 16.49
C TYR A 236 16.02 4.15 16.40
N SER A 237 16.64 3.50 15.43
CA SER A 237 18.09 3.49 15.24
C SER A 237 18.41 3.94 13.82
N PHE A 238 19.30 4.92 13.68
CA PHE A 238 19.89 5.30 12.41
C PHE A 238 21.41 5.27 12.52
N LEU A 239 22.03 4.29 11.89
CA LEU A 239 23.48 4.09 11.92
C LEU A 239 24.02 4.15 10.51
N THR A 240 25.11 4.88 10.30
CA THR A 240 25.71 5.02 8.97
C THR A 240 27.21 4.81 9.02
N ASP A 241 27.75 4.13 8.02
CA ASP A 241 29.19 4.03 7.83
C ASP A 241 29.75 5.40 7.39
N THR A 242 30.42 6.09 8.30
CA THR A 242 31.09 7.38 8.04
C THR A 242 32.51 7.21 7.48
N THR A 243 33.05 5.98 7.45
CA THR A 243 34.42 5.70 6.99
C THR A 243 34.53 5.61 5.46
N LYS A 244 33.44 5.23 4.78
CA LYS A 244 33.33 5.29 3.31
C LYS A 244 32.80 6.66 2.89
N ILE A 245 33.68 7.67 2.89
CA ILE A 245 33.42 8.93 2.20
C ILE A 245 33.46 8.62 0.70
N ALA A 246 32.32 8.53 0.04
CA ALA A 246 32.29 8.71 -1.40
C ALA A 246 32.84 10.11 -1.65
N ALA A 247 33.99 10.21 -2.34
CA ALA A 247 34.52 11.49 -2.75
C ALA A 247 33.41 12.22 -3.51
N VAL A 248 32.84 13.27 -2.89
CA VAL A 248 32.09 14.27 -3.62
C VAL A 248 33.12 14.89 -4.55
N GLN A 249 33.22 14.37 -5.78
CA GLN A 249 33.84 15.13 -6.84
C GLN A 249 32.93 16.31 -7.06
N ASP A 250 33.31 17.41 -6.43
CA ASP A 250 32.83 18.76 -6.61
C ASP A 250 33.18 19.22 -8.03
N THR A 251 32.65 18.51 -9.03
CA THR A 251 32.67 18.95 -10.41
C THR A 251 31.46 19.86 -10.54
N VAL A 252 31.70 21.15 -10.33
CA VAL A 252 30.79 22.25 -10.66
C VAL A 252 30.13 21.95 -12.01
N ARG A 253 28.89 21.44 -11.98
CA ARG A 253 28.04 21.34 -13.16
C ARG A 253 27.29 22.65 -13.29
N THR A 254 27.85 23.54 -14.10
CA THR A 254 27.10 24.61 -14.76
C THR A 254 26.18 23.96 -15.81
N ALA A 255 24.98 23.56 -15.40
CA ALA A 255 23.86 23.25 -16.28
C ALA A 255 22.55 23.53 -15.54
N ALA A 256 22.18 24.81 -15.49
CA ALA A 256 20.89 25.24 -14.96
C ALA A 256 19.78 24.88 -15.95
N THR A 257 19.20 23.68 -15.83
CA THR A 257 17.75 23.44 -16.04
C THR A 257 17.32 22.17 -15.30
N ASP A 258 17.78 21.97 -14.07
CA ASP A 258 17.17 20.97 -13.20
C ASP A 258 16.00 21.67 -12.49
N SER A 259 14.78 21.26 -12.85
CA SER A 259 13.56 21.64 -12.13
C SER A 259 13.71 21.19 -10.68
N VAL A 260 14.16 22.11 -9.81
CA VAL A 260 14.19 21.88 -8.36
C VAL A 260 12.75 21.66 -7.94
N THR A 261 12.40 20.39 -7.73
CA THR A 261 11.09 20.04 -7.19
C THR A 261 11.02 20.64 -5.79
N GLU A 262 9.98 21.40 -5.48
CA GLU A 262 9.83 21.98 -4.14
C GLU A 262 9.92 20.85 -3.08
N PRO A 263 10.59 21.09 -1.94
CA PRO A 263 10.66 20.08 -0.90
C PRO A 263 9.27 19.88 -0.28
N TRP A 264 9.00 18.66 0.16
CA TRP A 264 7.78 18.37 0.89
C TRP A 264 7.72 19.17 2.19
N THR A 265 6.53 19.71 2.49
CA THR A 265 6.26 20.38 3.77
C THR A 265 5.49 19.43 4.68
N ILE A 266 6.05 19.13 5.86
CA ILE A 266 5.41 18.29 6.87
C ILE A 266 5.10 19.15 8.11
N ALA A 267 3.82 19.26 8.46
CA ALA A 267 3.35 19.99 9.63
C ALA A 267 2.69 19.02 10.62
N VAL A 268 3.13 19.08 11.88
CA VAL A 268 2.57 18.28 12.98
C VAL A 268 2.20 19.23 14.11
N ASN A 269 0.91 19.29 14.48
CA ASN A 269 0.47 20.22 15.53
C ASN A 269 0.86 19.74 16.93
N ARG A 270 0.85 18.42 17.16
CA ARG A 270 1.22 17.82 18.44
C ARG A 270 1.90 16.47 18.24
N LEU A 271 3.02 16.30 18.94
CA LEU A 271 3.73 15.04 19.05
C LEU A 271 3.80 14.62 20.52
N ARG A 272 3.41 13.39 20.82
CA ARG A 272 3.51 12.78 22.15
C ARG A 272 4.34 11.51 22.06
N LEU A 273 5.38 11.46 22.87
CA LEU A 273 6.30 10.33 22.97
C LEU A 273 6.25 9.81 24.40
N SER A 274 6.00 8.53 24.59
CA SER A 274 6.07 7.83 25.89
C SER A 274 6.95 6.59 25.74
N ASP A 275 7.90 6.39 26.64
CA ASP A 275 8.81 5.23 26.63
C ASP A 275 9.50 4.97 25.28
N ASN A 276 9.99 6.04 24.63
CA ASN A 276 10.71 5.95 23.36
C ASN A 276 12.22 6.08 23.55
N ALA A 277 13.00 5.38 22.73
CA ALA A 277 14.45 5.47 22.65
C ALA A 277 14.90 5.76 21.20
N VAL A 278 15.95 6.57 21.04
CA VAL A 278 16.50 6.93 19.73
C VAL A 278 18.01 6.79 19.78
N THR A 279 18.57 6.05 18.81
CA THR A 279 20.00 5.94 18.57
C THR A 279 20.32 6.56 17.21
N TYR A 280 21.34 7.40 17.15
CA TYR A 280 21.83 8.00 15.92
C TYR A 280 23.35 8.02 15.93
N GLY A 281 24.00 7.60 14.84
CA GLY A 281 25.45 7.73 14.79
C GLY A 281 26.18 6.97 13.70
N ALA A 282 27.48 6.83 13.91
CA ALA A 282 28.36 6.01 13.12
C ALA A 282 28.08 4.53 13.41
N LEU A 283 28.12 3.70 12.37
CA LEU A 283 27.98 2.25 12.48
C LEU A 283 29.16 1.60 13.23
N GLN A 284 30.33 2.25 13.21
CA GLN A 284 31.56 1.77 13.81
C GLN A 284 32.18 2.85 14.71
N GLY A 285 32.84 2.39 15.78
CA GLY A 285 33.43 3.26 16.80
C GLY A 285 32.84 2.94 18.16
N ALA A 286 33.60 3.25 19.21
CA ALA A 286 33.07 3.24 20.57
C ALA A 286 32.69 4.69 20.94
N PRO A 287 31.55 4.91 21.61
CA PRO A 287 31.18 6.23 22.09
C PRO A 287 32.28 6.76 23.01
N LYS A 288 32.70 8.01 22.79
CA LYS A 288 33.66 8.69 23.66
C LYS A 288 32.95 9.17 24.94
N GLU A 289 33.70 9.33 26.03
CA GLU A 289 33.15 10.00 27.22
C GLU A 289 32.75 11.44 26.87
N GLY A 290 31.54 11.84 27.27
CA GLY A 290 30.98 13.16 27.00
C GLY A 290 29.99 13.16 25.83
N LEU A 291 29.77 14.35 25.24
CA LEU A 291 28.88 14.52 24.09
C LEU A 291 29.61 14.08 22.81
N ASP A 292 29.23 12.93 22.24
CA ASP A 292 29.77 12.40 20.99
C ASP A 292 28.70 12.47 19.90
N PHE A 293 28.84 13.41 18.96
CA PHE A 293 27.90 13.58 17.85
C PHE A 293 27.92 12.40 16.86
N ASP A 294 28.98 11.58 16.90
CA ASP A 294 29.06 10.35 16.12
C ASP A 294 28.33 9.19 16.82
N HIS A 295 27.90 9.31 18.09
CA HIS A 295 27.21 8.26 18.84
C HIS A 295 26.20 8.86 19.85
N LEU A 296 25.00 9.20 19.37
CA LEU A 296 23.88 9.68 20.19
C LEU A 296 22.95 8.51 20.56
N ALA A 297 22.58 8.39 21.84
CA ALA A 297 21.66 7.38 22.36
C ALA A 297 20.85 7.92 23.54
#